data_AF-A0A369PVG7-F1
#
_entry.id   AF-A0A369PVG7-F1
#
_cell.length_a   1.000
_cell.length_b   1.000
_cell.length_c   1.000
_cell.angle_alpha   90.00
_cell.angle_beta   90.00
_cell.angle_gamma   90.00
#
_symmetry.space_group_name_H-M   'P 1'
#
loop_
_entity.id
_entity.type
_entity.pdbx_description
1 polymer ?
#
loop_
_entity_poly.entity_id
_entity_poly.type
_entity_poly.pdbx_seq_one_letter_code
_entity_poly.pdbx_strand_id
1 'polypeptide(L)'
;MFHWKYDQMNKKFACCNLNYEIEPGFFIGAMYVSYVFIVAELVNAGIPAFMIFGEEEQWAIIATTISPVILLFTFNYRYARTLLLHVLSPIKYDESAGRNC
;
A
#
# COMPACT_ATOMS: atom_id res chain seq x y z
N MET A 1 -9.24 -13.90 0.48
CA MET A 1 -9.19 -13.58 -0.96
C MET A 1 -10.52 -12.89 -1.29
N PHE A 2 -10.49 -11.58 -1.56
CA PHE A 2 -11.64 -10.68 -1.86
C PHE A 2 -12.76 -10.55 -0.80
N HIS A 3 -12.50 -9.82 0.28
CA HIS A 3 -13.54 -9.30 1.17
C HIS A 3 -14.06 -7.95 0.62
N TRP A 4 -15.32 -7.88 0.19
CA TRP A 4 -15.95 -6.72 -0.48
C TRP A 4 -16.10 -5.44 0.39
N LYS A 5 -15.77 -5.52 1.68
CA LYS A 5 -15.64 -4.36 2.58
C LYS A 5 -14.16 -4.09 2.84
N TYR A 6 -13.52 -3.35 1.94
CA TYR A 6 -12.12 -2.90 2.08
C TYR A 6 -12.00 -1.46 2.62
N ASP A 7 -13.10 -0.71 2.62
CA ASP A 7 -13.16 0.71 3.03
C ASP A 7 -13.76 0.93 4.43
N GLN A 8 -14.31 -0.11 5.06
CA GLN A 8 -14.84 0.02 6.43
C GLN A 8 -13.72 -0.14 7.45
N MET A 9 -13.03 0.96 7.73
CA MET A 9 -12.16 1.08 8.90
C MET A 9 -13.01 1.52 10.09
N ASN A 10 -12.97 0.75 11.17
CA ASN A 10 -13.58 1.18 12.43
C ASN A 10 -12.94 2.51 12.82
N LYS A 11 -13.73 3.55 13.07
CA LYS A 11 -13.19 4.89 13.37
C LYS A 11 -12.56 4.97 14.75
N LYS A 12 -12.93 4.07 15.66
CA LYS A 12 -12.55 4.07 17.07
C LYS A 12 -12.29 2.67 17.58
N PHE A 13 -11.23 2.49 18.36
CA PHE A 13 -11.08 1.31 19.19
C PHE A 13 -12.10 1.33 20.33
N ALA A 14 -12.87 0.24 20.51
CA ALA A 14 -13.91 0.14 21.53
C ALA A 14 -13.37 0.31 22.98
N CYS A 15 -12.08 0.05 23.18
CA CYS A 15 -11.44 0.14 24.49
C CYS A 15 -10.79 1.49 24.80
N CYS A 16 -10.06 2.07 23.84
CA CYS A 16 -9.22 3.23 24.08
C CYS A 16 -9.71 4.52 23.41
N ASN A 17 -10.86 4.50 22.70
CA ASN A 17 -11.42 5.66 21.98
C ASN A 17 -10.41 6.36 21.05
N LEU A 18 -9.35 5.65 20.66
CA LEU A 18 -8.29 6.14 19.79
C LEU A 18 -8.83 6.16 18.37
N ASN A 19 -8.68 7.31 17.70
CA ASN A 19 -9.03 7.43 16.29
C ASN A 19 -7.94 6.76 15.45
N TYR A 20 -8.35 5.90 14.51
CA TYR A 20 -7.41 5.30 13.55
C TYR A 20 -6.85 6.33 12.55
N GLU A 21 -7.57 7.43 12.38
CA GLU A 21 -7.09 8.64 11.70
C GLU A 21 -6.42 9.53 12.75
N ILE A 22 -5.10 9.35 12.93
CA ILE A 22 -4.32 10.13 13.89
C ILE A 22 -4.13 11.57 13.38
N GLU A 23 -3.97 11.74 12.05
CA GLU A 23 -3.74 13.04 11.42
C GLU A 23 -4.69 13.29 10.22
N PRO A 24 -5.23 14.52 10.07
CA PRO A 24 -5.98 14.91 8.89
C PRO A 24 -5.03 14.93 7.68
N GLY A 25 -5.27 14.04 6.70
CA GLY A 25 -4.42 13.89 5.50
C GLY A 25 -3.75 12.53 5.34
N PHE A 26 -3.86 11.63 6.33
CA PHE A 26 -3.31 10.28 6.27
C PHE A 26 -3.70 9.51 4.99
N PHE A 27 -4.95 9.58 4.56
CA PHE A 27 -5.39 8.89 3.32
C PHE A 27 -4.78 9.47 2.04
N ILE A 28 -4.56 10.78 2.01
CA ILE A 28 -3.91 11.44 0.86
C ILE A 28 -2.44 11.03 0.80
N GLY A 29 -1.75 11.00 1.95
CA GLY A 29 -0.38 10.47 2.03
C GLY A 29 -0.29 9.01 1.58
N ALA A 30 -1.27 8.18 1.97
CA ALA A 30 -1.26 6.75 1.64
C ALA A 30 -1.46 6.51 0.14
N MET A 31 -2.24 7.38 -0.52
CA MET A 31 -2.38 7.38 -1.97
C MET A 31 -1.04 7.67 -2.66
N TYR A 32 -0.30 8.70 -2.24
CA TYR A 32 0.99 9.04 -2.83
C TYR A 32 2.05 7.95 -2.62
N VAL A 33 2.11 7.35 -1.43
CA VAL A 33 3.02 6.22 -1.16
C VAL A 33 2.67 5.02 -2.06
N SER A 34 1.39 4.73 -2.26
CA SER A 34 0.96 3.66 -3.19
C SER A 34 1.40 3.94 -4.63
N TYR A 35 1.34 5.20 -5.06
CA TYR A 35 1.80 5.60 -6.39
C TYR A 35 3.29 5.36 -6.59
N VAL A 36 4.12 5.69 -5.59
CA VAL A 36 5.56 5.42 -5.62
C VAL A 36 5.84 3.93 -5.79
N PHE A 37 5.09 3.05 -5.10
CA PHE A 37 5.23 1.61 -5.26
C PHE A 37 4.91 1.12 -6.67
N ILE A 38 3.79 1.58 -7.24
CA ILE A 38 3.40 1.20 -8.61
C ILE A 38 4.43 1.68 -9.63
N VAL A 39 4.95 2.90 -9.50
CA VAL A 39 6.01 3.41 -10.38
C VAL A 39 7.27 2.57 -10.25
N ALA A 40 7.70 2.23 -9.03
CA ALA A 40 8.86 1.39 -8.80
C ALA A 40 8.71 -0.01 -9.39
N GLU A 41 7.52 -0.62 -9.27
CA GLU A 41 7.21 -1.90 -9.90
C GLU A 41 7.25 -1.83 -11.42
N LEU A 42 6.63 -0.82 -12.02
CA LEU A 42 6.61 -0.63 -13.47
C LEU A 42 8.04 -0.46 -14.03
N VAL A 43 8.90 0.29 -13.34
CA VAL A 43 10.29 0.46 -13.76
C VAL A 43 11.08 -0.84 -13.60
N ASN A 44 10.95 -1.52 -12.46
CA ASN A 44 11.65 -2.78 -12.19
C ASN A 44 11.18 -3.94 -13.06
N ALA A 45 9.93 -3.95 -13.51
CA ALA A 45 9.41 -4.96 -14.44
C ALA A 45 9.65 -4.56 -15.91
N GLY A 46 9.57 -3.28 -16.23
CA GLY A 46 9.70 -2.75 -17.58
C GLY A 46 11.13 -2.81 -18.13
N ILE A 47 12.14 -2.46 -17.33
CA ILE A 47 13.54 -2.50 -17.78
C ILE A 47 13.97 -3.93 -18.17
N PRO A 48 13.77 -4.97 -17.32
CA PRO A 48 14.10 -6.34 -17.70
C PRO A 48 13.23 -6.87 -18.84
N ALA A 49 11.94 -6.51 -18.89
CA ALA A 49 11.08 -6.93 -19.99
C ALA A 49 11.59 -6.41 -21.34
N PHE A 50 12.02 -5.14 -21.39
CA PHE A 50 12.63 -4.57 -22.61
C PHE A 50 13.93 -5.29 -22.99
N MET A 51 14.78 -5.62 -22.01
CA MET A 51 16.03 -6.34 -22.26
C MET A 51 15.83 -7.78 -22.77
N ILE A 52 14.75 -8.44 -22.36
CA ILE A 52 14.46 -9.85 -22.72
C ILE A 52 13.77 -9.96 -24.08
N PHE A 53 12.73 -9.14 -24.32
CA PHE A 53 11.86 -9.28 -25.49
C PHE A 53 12.28 -8.41 -26.68
N GLY A 54 13.05 -7.34 -26.45
CA GLY A 54 13.43 -6.39 -27.51
C GLY A 54 12.25 -5.57 -28.06
N GLU A 55 12.51 -4.66 -28.99
CA GLU A 55 11.50 -3.72 -29.50
C GLU A 55 10.39 -4.36 -30.35
N GLU A 56 10.60 -5.58 -30.86
CA GLU A 56 9.67 -6.25 -31.78
C GLU A 56 8.41 -6.77 -31.08
N GLU A 57 8.51 -7.19 -29.81
CA GLU A 57 7.41 -7.82 -29.06
C GLU A 57 6.82 -6.88 -28.00
N GLN A 58 6.24 -5.77 -28.46
CA GLN A 58 5.63 -4.74 -27.60
C GLN A 58 4.53 -5.29 -26.67
N TRP A 59 3.72 -6.22 -27.17
CA TRP A 59 2.65 -6.84 -26.39
C TRP A 59 3.18 -7.70 -25.24
N ALA A 60 4.29 -8.42 -25.47
CA ALA A 60 4.95 -9.21 -24.43
C ALA A 60 5.53 -8.31 -23.34
N ILE A 61 6.14 -7.18 -23.70
CA ILE A 61 6.66 -6.19 -22.75
C ILE A 61 5.53 -5.62 -21.89
N ILE A 62 4.42 -5.20 -22.52
CA ILE A 62 3.26 -4.64 -21.82
C ILE A 62 2.64 -5.68 -20.86
N ALA A 63 2.40 -6.90 -21.33
CA ALA A 63 1.81 -7.96 -20.52
C ALA A 63 2.70 -8.32 -19.32
N THR A 64 4.01 -8.46 -19.54
CA THR A 64 4.99 -8.80 -18.50
C THR A 64 5.11 -7.68 -17.47
N THR A 65 5.07 -6.41 -17.90
CA THR A 65 5.18 -5.26 -17.01
C THR A 65 3.90 -5.01 -16.18
N ILE A 66 2.72 -5.22 -16.77
CA ILE A 66 1.43 -4.97 -16.09
C ILE A 66 1.01 -6.13 -15.18
N SER A 67 1.33 -7.38 -15.55
CA SER A 67 0.96 -8.55 -14.76
C SER A 67 1.36 -8.49 -13.27
N PRO A 68 2.58 -8.10 -12.87
CA PRO A 68 2.95 -8.00 -11.45
C PRO A 68 2.14 -6.92 -10.73
N VAL A 69 1.85 -5.77 -11.37
CA VAL A 69 1.07 -4.68 -10.76
C VAL A 69 -0.34 -5.14 -10.40
N ILE A 70 -0.99 -5.92 -11.28
CA ILE A 70 -2.34 -6.47 -11.02
C ILE A 70 -2.30 -7.47 -9.88
N LEU A 71 -1.31 -8.37 -9.87
CA LEU A 71 -1.17 -9.40 -8.84
C LEU A 71 -0.84 -8.79 -7.47
N LEU A 72 0.01 -7.76 -7.44
CA LEU A 72 0.49 -7.12 -6.23
C LEU A 72 -0.34 -5.91 -5.80
N PHE A 73 -1.37 -5.50 -6.55
CA PHE A 73 -2.23 -4.36 -6.23
C PHE A 73 -2.74 -4.36 -4.78
N THR A 74 -3.22 -5.52 -4.31
CA THR A 74 -3.72 -5.65 -2.93
C THR A 74 -2.62 -5.53 -1.88
N PHE A 75 -1.40 -5.94 -2.20
CA PHE A 75 -0.24 -5.82 -1.32
C PHE A 75 0.24 -4.37 -1.27
N ASN A 76 0.39 -3.71 -2.42
CA ASN A 76 0.82 -2.31 -2.51
C ASN A 76 -0.08 -1.39 -1.68
N TYR A 77 -1.39 -1.59 -1.75
CA TYR A 77 -2.35 -0.80 -0.97
C TYR A 77 -2.21 -1.01 0.55
N ARG A 78 -1.93 -2.24 0.99
CA ARG A 78 -1.74 -2.55 2.42
C ARG A 78 -0.41 -2.01 2.93
N TYR A 79 0.67 -2.21 2.18
CA TYR A 79 2.01 -1.74 2.54
C TYR A 79 2.08 -0.22 2.60
N ALA A 80 1.45 0.49 1.67
CA ALA A 80 1.43 1.94 1.69
C ALA A 80 0.82 2.51 2.99
N ARG A 81 -0.29 1.93 3.46
CA ARG A 81 -0.93 2.34 4.73
C ARG A 81 -0.07 1.99 5.95
N THR A 82 0.54 0.80 5.98
CA THR A 82 1.42 0.40 7.09
C THR A 82 2.69 1.24 7.15
N LEU A 83 3.32 1.51 6.01
CA LEU A 83 4.52 2.35 5.94
C LEU A 83 4.22 3.78 6.35
N LEU A 84 3.11 4.34 5.88
CA LEU A 84 2.73 5.69 6.27
C LEU A 84 2.48 5.80 7.77
N LEU A 85 1.89 4.78 8.40
CA LEU A 85 1.81 4.74 9.87
C LEU A 85 3.19 4.73 10.51
N HIS A 86 4.16 3.98 9.99
CA HIS A 86 5.51 3.99 10.58
C HIS A 86 6.26 5.31 10.35
N VAL A 87 6.03 5.99 9.23
CA VAL A 87 6.71 7.25 8.89
C VAL A 87 6.05 8.45 9.59
N LEU A 88 4.72 8.50 9.63
CA LEU A 88 3.96 9.64 10.18
C LEU A 88 3.49 9.43 11.62
N SER A 89 3.57 8.24 12.22
CA SER A 89 3.09 8.06 13.60
C SER A 89 4.06 8.71 14.60
N PRO A 90 3.65 9.77 15.32
CA PRO A 90 4.38 10.23 16.50
C PRO A 90 4.16 9.31 17.71
N ILE A 91 3.28 8.30 17.58
CA ILE A 91 2.83 7.46 18.69
C ILE A 91 3.83 6.32 18.88
N LYS A 92 4.53 6.34 20.02
CA LYS A 92 5.31 5.20 20.49
C LYS A 92 4.36 4.17 21.09
N TYR A 93 4.64 2.90 20.81
CA TYR A 93 3.90 1.78 21.39
C TYR A 93 3.91 1.87 22.91
N ASP A 94 2.73 2.04 23.52
CA ASP A 94 2.54 2.05 24.97
C ASP A 94 1.85 0.75 25.39
N GLU A 95 2.61 -0.10 26.09
CA GLU A 95 2.15 -1.40 26.60
C GLU A 95 1.04 -1.27 27.67
N SER A 96 0.86 -0.09 28.27
CA SER A 96 -0.19 0.15 29.26
C SER A 96 -1.58 0.39 28.64
N ALA A 97 -1.65 0.77 27.36
CA ALA A 97 -2.91 1.04 26.67
C ALA A 97 -3.75 -0.23 26.43
N GLY A 98 -3.13 -1.40 26.31
CA GLY A 98 -3.84 -2.68 26.13
C GLY A 98 -4.25 -3.39 27.42
N ARG A 99 -3.82 -2.89 28.59
CA ARG A 99 -3.99 -3.55 29.90
C ARG A 99 -5.24 -3.15 30.66
N ASN A 100 -5.88 -2.05 30.26
CA ASN A 100 -7.12 -1.53 30.85
C ASN A 100 -8.35 -1.82 29.96
N CYS A 101 -8.21 -2.84 29.11
CA CYS A 101 -9.27 -3.72 28.65
C CYS A 101 -9.08 -5.07 29.36
#